data_AF-A0A9P8SCE2-F1
#
_entry.id   AF-A0A9P8SCE2-F1
#
_cell.length_a   1.000
_cell.length_b   1.000
_cell.length_c   1.000
_cell.angle_alpha   90.00
_cell.angle_beta   90.00
_cell.angle_gamma   90.00
#
_symmetry.space_group_name_H-M   'P 1'
#
loop_
_entity.id
_entity.type
_entity.pdbx_description
1 polymer ?
#
loop_
_entity_poly.entity_id
_entity_poly.type
_entity_poly.pdbx_seq_one_letter_code
_entity_poly.pdbx_strand_id
1 'polypeptide(L)'
;MVTTRGFARATRLPRRFASTASKAARKQPPAPAPAPAPPPRLSKSYKPSPRNAPSQPRRAPNPSRPSDTLQSLWRRSWLPLSGAALLSGFLGFYIVGTAVASLKTRPCQASCEHAAPTGRPPALTGDNAEQFDKELDLPERWMGITKLRKKLAGHAKGNVLELAVGTGRNLQHYNWDALGGTHPAPGKQTAAGGISSFTGLDISADMLDVARKRLVAAVPPVADSEPIAGRSTLADHTGGRLSLLDDRLRLICSDAHHPLPRAAGAGATRLSSSASDATYDTIIQTFGLCSVSDPVAVLCNLASAVKLDTGRIILLEHGKGWYGLVNGLLDKNAEKHFEKYGCWWNRDIEALVDEAVQKTPGLEIVKLERPNIMQMGTLVWVELRMRGKR
;
A
#
# COMPACT_ATOMS: atom_id res chain seq x y z
N MET A 1 11.94 12.29 -63.76
CA MET A 1 12.99 11.59 -62.96
C MET A 1 12.59 11.72 -61.50
N VAL A 2 11.72 10.89 -60.91
CA VAL A 2 11.77 9.44 -60.64
C VAL A 2 13.08 8.99 -60.01
N THR A 3 13.09 8.90 -58.68
CA THR A 3 13.97 8.01 -57.92
C THR A 3 13.21 7.46 -56.69
N THR A 4 12.45 6.41 -56.95
CA THR A 4 11.92 5.48 -55.94
C THR A 4 13.07 4.65 -55.36
N ARG A 5 13.31 4.72 -54.04
CA ARG A 5 14.15 3.73 -53.33
C ARG A 5 13.24 2.71 -52.65
N GLY A 6 13.34 1.47 -53.15
CA GLY A 6 12.56 0.33 -52.73
C GLY A 6 12.92 -0.18 -51.33
N PHE A 7 11.91 -0.70 -50.66
CA PHE A 7 12.00 -1.50 -49.44
C PHE A 7 12.78 -2.79 -49.71
N ALA A 8 13.90 -2.96 -49.01
CA ALA A 8 14.60 -4.24 -48.93
C ALA A 8 13.85 -5.19 -47.96
N ARG A 9 13.53 -6.37 -48.47
CA ARG A 9 12.80 -7.44 -47.80
C ARG A 9 13.78 -8.22 -46.91
N ALA A 10 13.75 -7.99 -45.60
CA ALA A 10 14.55 -8.78 -44.65
C ALA A 10 13.97 -10.20 -44.52
N THR A 11 14.79 -11.17 -44.90
CA THR A 11 14.54 -12.61 -44.96
C THR A 11 14.38 -13.21 -43.56
N ARG A 12 13.34 -14.04 -43.39
CA ARG A 12 13.13 -14.86 -42.19
C ARG A 12 14.17 -15.99 -42.16
N LEU A 13 15.01 -16.00 -41.12
CA LEU A 13 15.86 -17.14 -40.78
C LEU A 13 14.99 -18.31 -40.26
N PRO A 14 15.17 -19.55 -40.76
CA PRO A 14 14.49 -20.72 -40.22
C PRO A 14 15.10 -21.13 -38.88
N ARG A 15 14.24 -21.26 -37.86
CA ARG A 15 14.57 -21.90 -36.58
C ARG A 15 14.99 -23.34 -36.83
N ARG A 16 16.25 -23.68 -36.55
CA ARG A 16 16.74 -25.06 -36.51
C ARG A 16 16.05 -25.81 -35.37
N PHE A 17 15.40 -26.91 -35.72
CA PHE A 17 14.91 -27.90 -34.77
C PHE A 17 16.10 -28.59 -34.11
N ALA A 18 16.16 -28.56 -32.78
CA ALA A 18 17.13 -29.31 -32.00
C ALA A 18 16.74 -30.79 -32.01
N SER A 19 17.66 -31.64 -32.47
CA SER A 19 17.53 -33.08 -32.59
C SER A 19 17.49 -33.77 -31.22
N THR A 20 16.69 -34.83 -31.17
CA THR A 20 16.63 -35.87 -30.15
C THR A 20 18.01 -36.40 -29.77
N ALA A 21 18.42 -36.22 -28.51
CA ALA A 21 19.57 -36.92 -27.93
C ALA A 21 19.06 -38.02 -26.97
N SER A 22 19.39 -39.26 -27.32
CA SER A 22 19.06 -40.49 -26.60
C SER A 22 19.64 -40.50 -25.19
N LYS A 23 18.82 -40.81 -24.19
CA LYS A 23 19.23 -41.04 -22.80
C LYS A 23 20.17 -42.26 -22.73
N ALA A 24 21.42 -42.03 -22.31
CA ALA A 24 22.34 -43.08 -21.91
C ALA A 24 21.88 -43.75 -20.60
N ALA A 25 22.02 -45.08 -20.53
CA ALA A 25 21.61 -45.92 -19.42
C ALA A 25 22.50 -45.74 -18.19
N ARG A 26 21.90 -45.48 -17.03
CA ARG A 26 22.56 -45.44 -15.72
C ARG A 26 22.53 -46.85 -15.11
N LYS A 27 23.70 -47.46 -14.86
CA LYS A 27 23.87 -48.78 -14.24
C LYS A 27 23.29 -48.81 -12.81
N GLN A 28 22.49 -49.83 -12.48
CA GLN A 28 22.04 -50.15 -11.13
C GLN A 28 23.11 -50.96 -10.37
N PRO A 29 23.32 -50.74 -9.05
CA PRO A 29 24.09 -51.66 -8.20
C PRO A 29 23.27 -52.91 -7.79
N PRO A 30 23.93 -54.04 -7.48
CA PRO A 30 23.28 -55.35 -7.26
C PRO A 30 22.56 -55.47 -5.90
N ALA A 31 21.54 -56.34 -5.86
CA ALA A 31 20.68 -56.62 -4.70
C ALA A 31 21.34 -57.55 -3.67
N PRO A 32 21.03 -57.41 -2.35
CA PRO A 32 21.48 -58.33 -1.31
C PRO A 32 20.58 -59.59 -1.18
N ALA A 33 21.18 -60.69 -0.72
CA ALA A 33 20.65 -62.07 -0.69
C ALA A 33 19.52 -62.32 0.34
N PRO A 34 18.66 -63.35 0.14
CA PRO A 34 17.53 -63.66 1.01
C PRO A 34 17.91 -64.46 2.28
N ALA A 35 17.21 -64.18 3.38
CA ALA A 35 17.35 -64.89 4.67
C ALA A 35 16.51 -66.21 4.71
N PRO A 36 16.93 -67.24 5.47
CA PRO A 36 16.32 -68.57 5.46
C PRO A 36 15.07 -68.70 6.34
N ALA A 37 14.19 -69.65 5.98
CA ALA A 37 12.89 -69.93 6.60
C ALA A 37 12.99 -70.72 7.92
N PRO A 38 12.07 -70.52 8.89
CA PRO A 38 12.05 -71.28 10.14
C PRO A 38 11.36 -72.66 10.02
N PRO A 39 11.81 -73.67 10.80
CA PRO A 39 11.30 -75.05 10.75
C PRO A 39 9.94 -75.26 11.47
N PRO A 40 9.25 -76.40 11.23
CA PRO A 40 7.83 -76.57 11.52
C PRO A 40 7.53 -76.95 12.97
N ARG A 41 6.33 -76.55 13.39
CA ARG A 41 5.75 -76.74 14.73
C ARG A 41 5.16 -78.16 14.86
N LEU A 42 5.51 -78.88 15.93
CA LEU A 42 4.86 -80.14 16.32
C LEU A 42 4.34 -80.11 17.76
N SER A 43 3.15 -80.69 17.87
CA SER A 43 2.20 -80.86 18.98
C SER A 43 2.78 -81.68 20.15
N LYS A 44 2.19 -81.84 21.35
CA LYS A 44 0.79 -82.06 21.79
C LYS A 44 0.88 -82.32 23.32
N SER A 45 -0.15 -81.98 24.10
CA SER A 45 -0.86 -82.96 24.95
C SER A 45 -1.72 -82.30 26.02
N TYR A 46 -2.99 -82.68 25.97
CA TYR A 46 -4.03 -82.45 26.96
C TYR A 46 -3.86 -83.40 28.15
N LYS A 47 -3.99 -82.91 29.39
CA LYS A 47 -4.37 -83.72 30.57
C LYS A 47 -5.30 -82.93 31.52
N PRO A 48 -6.26 -83.59 32.19
CA PRO A 48 -7.37 -82.95 32.90
C PRO A 48 -7.12 -82.69 34.41
N SER A 49 -8.01 -81.86 34.96
CA SER A 49 -8.32 -81.39 36.36
C SER A 49 -8.11 -82.39 37.53
N PRO A 50 -8.23 -82.04 38.86
CA PRO A 50 -8.92 -80.89 39.48
C PRO A 50 -8.37 -80.33 40.84
N ARG A 51 -9.15 -79.38 41.39
CA ARG A 51 -9.52 -79.17 42.82
C ARG A 51 -8.86 -78.03 43.62
N ASN A 52 -9.65 -76.95 43.70
CA ASN A 52 -9.96 -76.11 44.87
C ASN A 52 -8.81 -75.45 45.66
N ALA A 53 -8.61 -74.15 45.37
CA ALA A 53 -8.12 -73.17 46.34
C ALA A 53 -9.02 -71.92 46.30
N PRO A 54 -9.42 -71.34 47.45
CA PRO A 54 -10.41 -70.27 47.50
C PRO A 54 -9.83 -68.86 47.30
N SER A 55 -10.60 -68.06 46.56
CA SER A 55 -10.78 -66.59 46.64
C SER A 55 -9.58 -65.64 46.52
N GLN A 56 -9.43 -65.06 45.32
CA GLN A 56 -9.18 -63.62 45.18
C GLN A 56 -10.29 -62.99 44.31
N PRO A 57 -10.88 -61.85 44.71
CA PRO A 57 -11.90 -61.17 43.92
C PRO A 57 -11.32 -60.66 42.60
N ARG A 58 -12.02 -60.98 41.51
CA ARG A 58 -11.69 -60.58 40.13
C ARG A 58 -11.51 -59.05 40.05
N ARG A 59 -10.35 -58.64 39.56
CA ARG A 59 -10.12 -57.31 38.97
C ARG A 59 -11.20 -57.08 37.89
N ALA A 60 -11.93 -55.98 37.98
CA ALA A 60 -12.95 -55.60 37.00
C ALA A 60 -12.33 -55.59 35.58
N PRO A 61 -13.08 -56.01 34.54
CA PRO A 61 -12.60 -55.90 33.18
C PRO A 61 -12.39 -54.42 32.83
N ASN A 62 -11.29 -54.11 32.12
CA ASN A 62 -11.09 -52.80 31.51
C ASN A 62 -12.36 -52.40 30.74
N PRO A 63 -12.83 -51.13 30.84
CA PRO A 63 -13.98 -50.70 30.06
C PRO A 63 -13.68 -50.93 28.57
N SER A 64 -14.53 -51.71 27.92
CA SER A 64 -14.50 -51.94 26.48
C SER A 64 -14.51 -50.59 25.77
N ARG A 65 -13.56 -50.39 24.84
CA ARG A 65 -13.60 -49.25 23.91
C ARG A 65 -15.03 -49.15 23.35
N PRO A 66 -15.67 -47.97 23.37
CA PRO A 66 -17.00 -47.82 22.80
C PRO A 66 -16.95 -48.30 21.35
N SER A 67 -17.90 -49.15 20.97
CA SER A 67 -18.01 -49.65 19.61
C SER A 67 -18.26 -48.46 18.69
N ASP A 68 -17.31 -48.22 17.78
CA ASP A 68 -17.47 -47.20 16.75
C ASP A 68 -18.75 -47.50 15.97
N THR A 69 -19.75 -46.63 16.13
CA THR A 69 -21.01 -46.75 15.41
C THR A 69 -20.74 -46.45 13.93
N LEU A 70 -21.44 -47.07 12.99
CA LEU A 70 -21.27 -46.76 11.56
C LEU A 70 -21.36 -45.25 11.26
N GLN A 71 -22.12 -44.51 12.06
CA GLN A 71 -22.21 -43.05 12.00
C GLN A 71 -20.92 -42.32 12.42
N SER A 72 -20.14 -42.81 13.39
CA SER A 72 -18.88 -42.16 13.82
C SER A 72 -17.79 -42.36 12.75
N LEU A 73 -17.72 -43.55 12.17
CA LEU A 73 -16.82 -43.86 11.05
C LEU A 73 -17.18 -43.08 9.78
N TRP A 74 -18.48 -42.99 9.48
CA TRP A 74 -18.97 -42.19 8.35
C TRP A 74 -18.67 -40.71 8.53
N ARG A 75 -18.93 -40.10 9.70
CA ARG A 75 -18.61 -38.69 9.97
C ARG A 75 -17.11 -38.42 9.91
N ARG A 76 -16.27 -39.31 10.47
CA ARG A 76 -14.81 -39.14 10.52
C ARG A 76 -14.17 -39.13 9.12
N SER A 77 -14.73 -39.86 8.18
CA SER A 77 -14.21 -39.96 6.81
C SER A 77 -14.89 -39.00 5.84
N TRP A 78 -16.20 -38.80 5.96
CA TRP A 78 -17.00 -38.08 4.96
C TRP A 78 -16.94 -36.55 5.10
N LEU A 79 -16.89 -36.00 6.31
CA LEU A 79 -16.78 -34.56 6.56
C LEU A 79 -15.50 -33.94 5.99
N PRO A 80 -14.29 -34.48 6.25
CA PRO A 80 -13.06 -33.90 5.67
C PRO A 80 -13.01 -34.07 4.15
N LEU A 81 -13.53 -35.17 3.60
CA LEU A 81 -13.60 -35.38 2.15
C LEU A 81 -14.58 -34.44 1.47
N SER A 82 -15.74 -34.20 2.07
CA SER A 82 -16.73 -33.24 1.55
C SER A 82 -16.22 -31.80 1.64
N GLY A 83 -15.56 -31.45 2.75
CA GLY A 83 -14.91 -30.14 2.91
C GLY A 83 -13.79 -29.93 1.89
N ALA A 84 -12.93 -30.93 1.68
CA ALA A 84 -11.87 -30.87 0.67
C ALA A 84 -12.41 -30.80 -0.76
N ALA A 85 -13.50 -31.52 -1.07
CA ALA A 85 -14.15 -31.48 -2.37
C ALA A 85 -14.79 -30.12 -2.65
N LEU A 86 -15.47 -29.51 -1.67
CA LEU A 86 -16.01 -28.15 -1.80
C LEU A 86 -14.90 -27.13 -2.01
N LEU A 87 -13.84 -27.17 -1.19
CA LEU A 87 -12.71 -26.26 -1.31
C LEU A 87 -12.01 -26.39 -2.68
N SER A 88 -11.82 -27.62 -3.15
CA SER A 88 -11.22 -27.91 -4.46
C SER A 88 -12.14 -27.50 -5.61
N GLY A 89 -13.46 -27.64 -5.45
CA GLY A 89 -14.46 -27.18 -6.40
C GLY A 89 -14.48 -25.65 -6.53
N PHE A 90 -14.46 -24.93 -5.40
CA PHE A 90 -14.34 -23.46 -5.41
C PHE A 90 -13.02 -23.00 -6.00
N LEU A 91 -11.91 -23.64 -5.65
CA LEU A 91 -10.59 -23.33 -6.20
C LEU A 91 -10.53 -23.62 -7.71
N GLY A 92 -11.08 -24.75 -8.16
CA GLY A 92 -11.18 -25.12 -9.56
C GLY A 92 -12.05 -24.15 -10.36
N PHE A 93 -13.23 -23.79 -9.85
CA PHE A 93 -14.11 -22.80 -10.47
C PHE A 93 -13.44 -21.43 -10.56
N TYR A 94 -12.74 -21.00 -9.51
CA TYR A 94 -11.98 -19.76 -9.51
C TYR A 94 -10.83 -19.79 -10.51
N ILE A 95 -10.02 -20.85 -10.55
CA ILE A 95 -8.88 -20.97 -11.49
C ILE A 95 -9.38 -21.03 -12.94
N VAL A 96 -10.37 -21.87 -13.24
CA VAL A 96 -10.91 -22.02 -14.60
C VAL A 96 -11.66 -20.77 -15.03
N GLY A 97 -12.48 -20.18 -14.16
CA GLY A 97 -13.17 -18.92 -14.42
C GLY A 97 -12.18 -17.79 -14.70
N THR A 98 -11.10 -17.70 -13.91
CA THR A 98 -10.03 -16.72 -14.10
C THR A 98 -9.24 -16.98 -15.38
N ALA A 99 -8.91 -18.24 -15.70
CA ALA A 99 -8.20 -18.62 -16.92
C ALA A 99 -9.04 -18.35 -18.17
N VAL A 100 -10.32 -18.73 -18.19
CA VAL A 100 -11.23 -18.45 -19.30
C VAL A 100 -11.45 -16.93 -19.46
N ALA A 101 -11.58 -16.18 -18.36
CA ALA A 101 -11.67 -14.72 -18.39
C ALA A 101 -10.35 -14.02 -18.78
N SER A 102 -9.21 -14.72 -18.69
CA SER A 102 -7.89 -14.22 -19.12
C SER A 102 -7.52 -14.66 -20.54
N LEU A 103 -8.13 -15.73 -21.05
CA LEU A 103 -7.96 -16.21 -22.42
C LEU A 103 -8.98 -15.60 -23.40
N LYS A 104 -10.13 -15.11 -22.90
CA LYS A 104 -11.12 -14.37 -23.71
C LYS A 104 -10.79 -12.89 -23.89
N THR A 105 -9.80 -12.33 -23.19
CA THR A 105 -9.34 -10.97 -23.42
C THR A 105 -8.53 -10.92 -24.71
N ARG A 106 -9.10 -10.31 -25.75
CA ARG A 106 -8.33 -9.83 -26.90
C ARG A 106 -7.27 -8.85 -26.38
N PRO A 107 -6.03 -8.86 -26.89
CA PRO A 107 -5.11 -7.78 -26.60
C PRO A 107 -5.75 -6.49 -27.13
N CYS A 108 -6.06 -5.55 -26.24
CA CYS A 108 -6.45 -4.21 -26.66
C CYS A 108 -5.22 -3.57 -27.32
N GLN A 109 -5.20 -3.66 -28.64
CA GLN A 109 -4.34 -2.90 -29.52
C GLN A 109 -5.19 -1.74 -30.04
N ALA A 110 -5.50 -0.80 -29.17
CA ALA A 110 -6.11 0.49 -29.49
C ALA A 110 -5.77 1.48 -28.38
N SER A 111 -5.29 2.66 -28.76
CA SER A 111 -5.09 3.81 -27.89
C SER A 111 -6.46 4.27 -27.36
N CYS A 112 -6.89 3.71 -26.23
CA CYS A 112 -7.94 4.35 -25.44
C CYS A 112 -7.30 5.58 -24.79
N GLU A 113 -7.71 6.76 -25.22
CA GLU A 113 -7.35 8.01 -24.57
C GLU A 113 -7.92 7.97 -23.15
N HIS A 114 -7.08 7.60 -22.17
CA HIS A 114 -7.49 7.48 -20.78
C HIS A 114 -7.93 8.86 -20.28
N ALA A 115 -9.15 8.96 -19.75
CA ALA A 115 -9.66 10.20 -19.18
C ALA A 115 -8.67 10.75 -18.15
N ALA A 116 -8.29 12.02 -18.31
CA ALA A 116 -7.31 12.67 -17.44
C ALA A 116 -7.96 12.96 -16.07
N PRO A 117 -7.36 12.54 -14.95
CA PRO A 117 -7.81 12.93 -13.62
C PRO A 117 -7.78 14.44 -13.42
N THR A 118 -8.80 14.96 -12.74
CA THR A 118 -8.95 16.39 -12.44
C THR A 118 -8.43 16.77 -11.06
N GLY A 119 -7.95 15.81 -10.26
CA GLY A 119 -7.63 16.00 -8.84
C GLY A 119 -8.82 15.92 -7.89
N ARG A 120 -10.07 15.93 -8.40
CA ARG A 120 -11.29 15.89 -7.59
C ARG A 120 -12.13 14.64 -7.89
N PRO A 121 -12.53 13.86 -6.88
CA PRO A 121 -13.46 12.75 -7.10
C PRO A 121 -14.81 13.25 -7.65
N PRO A 122 -15.35 12.66 -8.73
CA PRO A 122 -16.65 13.04 -9.29
C PRO A 122 -17.79 12.89 -8.30
N ALA A 123 -17.68 11.91 -7.40
CA ALA A 123 -18.65 11.66 -6.35
C ALA A 123 -18.64 12.73 -5.24
N LEU A 124 -17.68 13.67 -5.20
CA LEU A 124 -17.54 14.63 -4.12
C LEU A 124 -18.36 15.92 -4.39
N THR A 125 -19.49 16.05 -3.69
CA THR A 125 -20.38 17.23 -3.70
C THR A 125 -20.46 17.81 -2.29
N GLY A 126 -20.62 19.14 -2.15
CA GLY A 126 -20.30 19.93 -0.94
C GLY A 126 -20.52 19.28 0.44
N ASP A 127 -21.63 18.57 0.65
CA ASP A 127 -21.96 18.00 1.98
C ASP A 127 -21.46 16.56 2.21
N ASN A 128 -20.87 15.89 1.21
CA ASN A 128 -20.57 14.46 1.28
C ASN A 128 -19.11 14.12 1.58
N ALA A 129 -18.21 15.11 1.71
CA ALA A 129 -16.79 14.86 1.94
C ALA A 129 -16.53 14.04 3.22
N GLU A 130 -17.26 14.29 4.30
CA GLU A 130 -17.16 13.51 5.55
C GLU A 130 -17.67 12.07 5.38
N GLN A 131 -18.69 11.86 4.55
CA GLN A 131 -19.24 10.53 4.27
C GLN A 131 -18.30 9.72 3.37
N PHE A 132 -17.81 10.33 2.30
CA PHE A 132 -16.79 9.76 1.41
C PHE A 132 -15.60 9.26 2.23
N ASP A 133 -15.21 10.04 3.24
CA ASP A 133 -14.20 9.64 4.18
C ASP A 133 -14.56 8.37 4.98
N LYS A 134 -15.73 8.33 5.61
CA LYS A 134 -16.12 7.16 6.44
C LYS A 134 -16.11 5.85 5.65
N GLU A 135 -16.38 5.90 4.34
CA GLU A 135 -16.30 4.72 3.46
C GLU A 135 -14.88 4.15 3.32
N LEU A 136 -13.85 4.95 3.56
CA LEU A 136 -12.45 4.54 3.42
C LEU A 136 -11.85 3.94 4.70
N ASP A 137 -12.44 4.16 5.87
CA ASP A 137 -11.84 3.79 7.16
C ASP A 137 -11.66 2.28 7.34
N LEU A 138 -12.69 1.49 7.02
CA LEU A 138 -12.64 0.03 7.12
C LEU A 138 -11.65 -0.57 6.13
N PRO A 139 -11.70 -0.23 4.82
CA PRO A 139 -10.68 -0.65 3.86
C PRO A 139 -9.25 -0.28 4.28
N GLU A 140 -9.00 0.97 4.68
CA GLU A 140 -7.65 1.41 5.06
C GLU A 140 -7.10 0.64 6.25
N ARG A 141 -7.94 0.42 7.28
CA ARG A 141 -7.56 -0.32 8.47
C ARG A 141 -7.24 -1.77 8.14
N TRP A 142 -8.06 -2.41 7.31
CA TRP A 142 -7.88 -3.80 6.88
C TRP A 142 -6.62 -3.95 6.00
N MET A 143 -6.34 -2.98 5.12
CA MET A 143 -5.14 -2.98 4.28
C MET A 143 -3.86 -2.56 5.01
N GLY A 144 -3.96 -2.17 6.29
CA GLY A 144 -2.82 -1.71 7.08
C GLY A 144 -2.33 -0.30 6.70
N ILE A 145 -3.09 0.45 5.92
CA ILE A 145 -2.78 1.81 5.49
C ILE A 145 -2.69 2.74 6.70
N THR A 146 -3.55 2.59 7.72
CA THR A 146 -3.48 3.40 8.94
C THR A 146 -2.12 3.29 9.64
N LYS A 147 -1.49 2.11 9.63
CA LYS A 147 -0.13 1.93 10.20
C LYS A 147 0.92 2.65 9.35
N LEU A 148 0.76 2.65 8.03
CA LEU A 148 1.65 3.36 7.11
C LEU A 148 1.48 4.88 7.21
N ARG A 149 0.25 5.39 7.36
CA ARG A 149 -0.02 6.81 7.65
C ARG A 149 0.68 7.26 8.93
N LYS A 150 0.61 6.46 10.01
CA LYS A 150 1.36 6.73 11.26
C LYS A 150 2.87 6.70 11.06
N LYS A 151 3.39 5.71 10.32
CA LYS A 151 4.82 5.63 9.98
C LYS A 151 5.26 6.89 9.22
N LEU A 152 4.50 7.29 8.19
CA LEU A 152 4.74 8.48 7.36
C LEU A 152 4.68 9.77 8.20
N ALA A 153 3.71 9.88 9.10
CA ALA A 153 3.60 11.00 10.03
C ALA A 153 4.81 11.15 10.96
N GLY A 154 5.50 10.06 11.32
CA GLY A 154 6.74 10.11 12.10
C GLY A 154 7.90 10.82 11.43
N HIS A 155 7.85 11.02 10.11
CA HIS A 155 8.85 11.77 9.36
C HIS A 155 8.52 13.27 9.24
N ALA A 156 7.30 13.71 9.59
CA ALA A 156 6.87 15.10 9.45
C ALA A 156 7.57 16.00 10.48
N LYS A 157 8.62 16.72 10.04
CA LYS A 157 9.43 17.59 10.92
C LYS A 157 9.81 18.90 10.24
N GLY A 158 9.97 19.96 11.04
CA GLY A 158 10.34 21.28 10.56
C GLY A 158 9.21 21.96 9.80
N ASN A 159 9.54 22.62 8.69
CA ASN A 159 8.55 23.18 7.78
C ASN A 159 7.97 22.06 6.91
N VAL A 160 6.69 21.75 7.11
CA VAL A 160 6.01 20.62 6.45
C VAL A 160 5.01 21.11 5.41
N LEU A 161 5.08 20.52 4.22
CA LEU A 161 4.03 20.59 3.20
C LEU A 161 3.36 19.22 3.10
N GLU A 162 2.03 19.19 3.21
CA GLU A 162 1.22 18.03 2.80
C GLU A 162 0.48 18.38 1.52
N LEU A 163 0.88 17.76 0.41
CA LEU A 163 0.21 17.89 -0.89
C LEU A 163 -0.91 16.85 -0.98
N ALA A 164 -2.05 17.24 -1.57
CA ALA A 164 -3.28 16.45 -1.59
C ALA A 164 -3.71 16.07 -0.17
N VAL A 165 -3.79 17.07 0.72
CA VAL A 165 -4.14 16.87 2.14
C VAL A 165 -5.54 16.29 2.31
N GLY A 166 -6.42 16.46 1.32
CA GLY A 166 -7.80 16.03 1.33
C GLY A 166 -8.51 16.55 2.57
N THR A 167 -9.22 15.67 3.27
CA THR A 167 -9.90 15.93 4.53
C THR A 167 -8.97 15.94 5.75
N GLY A 168 -7.64 15.85 5.56
CA GLY A 168 -6.68 15.92 6.66
C GLY A 168 -6.57 14.66 7.51
N ARG A 169 -6.69 13.46 6.90
CA ARG A 169 -6.60 12.16 7.61
C ARG A 169 -5.29 11.94 8.37
N ASN A 170 -4.20 12.52 7.89
CA ASN A 170 -2.88 12.39 8.52
C ASN A 170 -2.69 13.35 9.70
N LEU A 171 -3.49 14.42 9.82
CA LEU A 171 -3.30 15.49 10.80
C LEU A 171 -3.28 15.00 12.25
N GLN A 172 -4.13 14.01 12.57
CA GLN A 172 -4.19 13.39 13.91
C GLN A 172 -2.95 12.55 14.27
N HIS A 173 -2.09 12.25 13.30
CA HIS A 173 -0.89 11.44 13.50
C HIS A 173 0.39 12.27 13.60
N TYR A 174 0.33 13.55 13.23
CA TYR A 174 1.48 14.44 13.27
C TYR A 174 1.84 14.87 14.69
N ASN A 175 3.13 15.18 14.89
CA ASN A 175 3.63 15.73 16.13
C ASN A 175 3.60 17.26 16.08
N TRP A 176 2.68 17.85 16.84
CA TRP A 176 2.45 19.29 16.93
C TRP A 176 3.15 19.97 18.12
N ASP A 177 3.94 19.24 18.92
CA ASP A 177 4.54 19.73 20.16
C ASP A 177 5.41 21.00 19.95
N ALA A 178 6.05 21.11 18.79
CA ALA A 178 6.90 22.26 18.43
C ALA A 178 6.11 23.56 18.12
N LEU A 179 4.78 23.49 17.95
CA LEU A 179 3.93 24.67 17.83
C LEU A 179 3.46 25.20 19.19
N GLY A 180 3.35 24.33 20.20
CA GLY A 180 2.64 24.59 21.45
C GLY A 180 3.34 25.51 22.46
N GLY A 181 4.57 25.96 22.22
CA GLY A 181 5.24 26.99 23.03
C GLY A 181 5.51 26.67 24.50
N THR A 182 5.07 25.54 25.05
CA THR A 182 5.37 25.19 26.44
C THR A 182 6.79 24.62 26.53
N HIS A 183 7.66 25.32 27.26
CA HIS A 183 8.85 24.71 27.85
C HIS A 183 8.46 23.33 28.42
N PRO A 184 9.22 22.26 28.12
CA PRO A 184 8.92 20.97 28.71
C PRO A 184 8.91 21.08 30.23
N ALA A 185 7.93 20.43 30.87
CA ALA A 185 8.00 20.14 32.29
C ALA A 185 9.38 19.51 32.60
N PRO A 186 10.09 19.96 33.65
CA PRO A 186 11.44 19.48 33.94
C PRO A 186 11.40 17.96 34.15
N GLY A 187 12.02 17.21 33.24
CA GLY A 187 12.07 15.74 33.26
C GLY A 187 11.55 15.02 32.01
N LYS A 188 10.82 15.69 31.11
CA LYS A 188 10.55 15.16 29.76
C LYS A 188 11.58 15.72 28.78
N GLN A 189 12.47 14.88 28.27
CA GLN A 189 13.23 15.20 27.06
C GLN A 189 12.21 15.53 25.96
N THR A 190 12.12 16.79 25.54
CA THR A 190 11.44 17.13 24.28
C THR A 190 12.10 16.31 23.20
N ALA A 191 11.36 15.39 22.58
CA ALA A 191 11.84 14.77 21.36
C ALA A 191 12.11 15.91 20.38
N ALA A 192 13.39 16.20 20.14
CA ALA A 192 13.80 17.18 19.16
C ALA A 192 13.19 16.78 17.81
N GLY A 193 12.28 17.61 17.30
CA GLY A 193 11.76 17.48 15.93
C GLY A 193 10.29 17.06 15.83
N GLY A 194 9.40 18.04 16.03
CA GLY A 194 8.03 18.04 15.53
C GLY A 194 7.85 19.04 14.39
N ILE A 195 6.61 19.32 14.02
CA ILE A 195 6.25 20.29 12.98
C ILE A 195 6.40 21.72 13.51
N SER A 196 7.25 22.54 12.87
CA SER A 196 7.43 23.96 13.22
C SER A 196 6.51 24.88 12.42
N SER A 197 6.15 24.49 11.18
CA SER A 197 5.09 25.09 10.38
C SER A 197 4.46 24.02 9.48
N PHE A 198 3.19 24.17 9.15
CA PHE A 198 2.43 23.25 8.31
C PHE A 198 1.68 23.98 7.22
N THR A 199 1.74 23.42 6.01
CA THR A 199 0.92 23.83 4.87
C THR A 199 0.24 22.61 4.31
N GLY A 200 -1.08 22.54 4.38
CA GLY A 200 -1.88 21.56 3.64
C GLY A 200 -2.37 22.18 2.34
N LEU A 201 -2.18 21.48 1.22
CA LEU A 201 -2.62 21.92 -0.10
C LEU A 201 -3.55 20.88 -0.72
N ASP A 202 -4.73 21.32 -1.17
CA ASP A 202 -5.67 20.48 -1.91
C ASP A 202 -6.41 21.31 -2.96
N ILE A 203 -6.94 20.67 -4.00
CA ILE A 203 -7.74 21.36 -5.03
C ILE A 203 -9.20 21.55 -4.59
N SER A 204 -9.68 20.76 -3.62
CA SER A 204 -11.07 20.78 -3.17
C SER A 204 -11.27 21.63 -1.91
N ALA A 205 -11.97 22.75 -2.07
CA ALA A 205 -12.40 23.59 -0.94
C ALA A 205 -13.23 22.79 0.09
N ASP A 206 -14.14 21.93 -0.38
CA ASP A 206 -15.01 21.10 0.48
C ASP A 206 -14.18 20.15 1.38
N MET A 207 -13.13 19.53 0.82
CA MET A 207 -12.21 18.69 1.58
C MET A 207 -11.43 19.51 2.59
N LEU A 208 -10.96 20.70 2.19
CA LEU A 208 -10.24 21.61 3.07
C LEU A 208 -11.09 22.14 4.23
N ASP A 209 -12.41 22.29 4.06
CA ASP A 209 -13.31 22.64 5.16
C ASP A 209 -13.37 21.54 6.24
N VAL A 210 -13.36 20.27 5.83
CA VAL A 210 -13.23 19.14 6.76
C VAL A 210 -11.83 19.10 7.38
N ALA A 211 -10.79 19.30 6.57
CA ALA A 211 -9.41 19.33 7.03
C ALA A 211 -9.19 20.44 8.06
N ARG A 212 -9.82 21.61 7.89
CA ARG A 212 -9.80 22.71 8.86
C ARG A 212 -10.30 22.23 10.21
N LYS A 213 -11.49 21.62 10.28
CA LYS A 213 -12.06 21.10 11.53
C LYS A 213 -11.11 20.10 12.20
N ARG A 214 -10.49 19.20 11.43
CA ARG A 214 -9.52 18.23 11.95
C ARG A 214 -8.20 18.86 12.40
N LEU A 215 -7.74 19.89 11.70
CA LEU A 215 -6.55 20.64 12.07
C LEU A 215 -6.75 21.34 13.42
N VAL A 216 -7.89 22.02 13.60
CA VAL A 216 -8.26 22.65 14.88
C VAL A 216 -8.31 21.63 16.02
N ALA A 217 -8.84 20.43 15.76
CA ALA A 217 -8.92 19.37 16.77
C ALA A 217 -7.58 18.71 17.09
N ALA A 218 -6.66 18.64 16.12
CA ALA A 218 -5.37 17.95 16.25
C ALA A 218 -4.29 18.84 16.87
N VAL A 219 -4.32 20.15 16.63
CA VAL A 219 -3.32 21.09 17.12
C VAL A 219 -3.65 21.52 18.56
N PRO A 220 -2.71 21.37 19.52
CA PRO A 220 -2.91 21.82 20.89
C PRO A 220 -3.18 23.34 20.97
N PRO A 221 -4.00 23.81 21.94
CA PRO A 221 -4.19 25.24 22.19
C PRO A 221 -2.84 25.91 22.46
N VAL A 222 -2.52 26.95 21.71
CA VAL A 222 -1.28 27.71 21.90
C VAL A 222 -1.59 28.88 22.83
N ALA A 223 -0.76 29.09 23.86
CA ALA A 223 -1.04 29.99 24.99
C ALA A 223 -1.38 31.45 24.59
N ASP A 224 -0.92 31.89 23.40
CA ASP A 224 -1.05 33.28 22.92
C ASP A 224 -1.91 33.43 21.65
N SER A 225 -2.59 32.37 21.20
CA SER A 225 -3.43 32.43 20.00
C SER A 225 -4.91 32.58 20.33
N GLU A 226 -5.61 33.50 19.65
CA GLU A 226 -7.09 33.53 19.67
C GLU A 226 -7.68 32.15 19.31
N PRO A 227 -8.88 31.80 19.81
CA PRO A 227 -9.49 30.51 19.58
C PRO A 227 -9.53 30.17 18.08
N ILE A 228 -8.79 29.12 17.70
CA ILE A 228 -8.69 28.61 16.31
C ILE A 228 -10.08 28.34 15.70
N ALA A 229 -11.08 28.09 16.54
CA ALA A 229 -12.48 27.83 16.17
C ALA A 229 -13.24 29.01 15.55
N GLY A 230 -12.74 30.25 15.63
CA GLY A 230 -13.50 31.47 15.28
C GLY A 230 -13.32 32.02 13.85
N ARG A 231 -12.39 31.51 13.03
CA ARG A 231 -12.12 32.08 11.70
C ARG A 231 -12.89 31.37 10.57
N SER A 232 -13.41 32.21 9.68
CA SER A 232 -14.42 31.98 8.64
C SER A 232 -14.28 30.67 7.86
N THR A 233 -15.42 30.18 7.40
CA THR A 233 -15.54 29.16 6.36
C THR A 233 -14.67 29.54 5.15
N LEU A 234 -14.02 28.56 4.50
CA LEU A 234 -13.24 28.82 3.26
C LEU A 234 -14.12 29.43 2.15
N ALA A 235 -15.44 29.31 2.28
CA ALA A 235 -16.44 29.97 1.45
C ALA A 235 -16.43 31.51 1.54
N ASP A 236 -15.90 32.11 2.62
CA ASP A 236 -15.94 33.56 2.81
C ASP A 236 -14.66 34.21 2.25
N HIS A 237 -14.73 34.63 0.99
CA HIS A 237 -13.97 35.71 0.34
C HIS A 237 -12.43 35.81 0.51
N THR A 238 -11.75 34.80 1.07
CA THR A 238 -10.30 34.82 1.38
C THR A 238 -9.43 34.14 0.31
N GLY A 239 -9.95 33.97 -0.92
CA GLY A 239 -9.15 33.47 -2.04
C GLY A 239 -8.63 32.04 -1.84
N GLY A 240 -9.35 31.20 -1.08
CA GLY A 240 -8.99 29.80 -0.89
C GLY A 240 -7.82 29.55 0.07
N ARG A 241 -7.45 30.51 0.92
CA ARG A 241 -6.36 30.33 1.91
C ARG A 241 -6.83 30.57 3.34
N LEU A 242 -6.67 29.57 4.19
CA LEU A 242 -6.80 29.68 5.64
C LEU A 242 -5.40 29.80 6.27
N SER A 243 -5.24 30.71 7.21
CA SER A 243 -3.99 30.94 7.95
C SER A 243 -4.25 31.09 9.46
N LEU A 244 -3.46 30.39 10.26
CA LEU A 244 -3.55 30.30 11.72
C LEU A 244 -2.14 30.41 12.32
N LEU A 245 -2.04 30.86 13.58
CA LEU A 245 -0.77 31.01 14.32
C LEU A 245 0.29 31.82 13.55
N ASP A 246 -0.02 33.07 13.20
CA ASP A 246 0.88 33.96 12.46
C ASP A 246 1.46 33.32 11.18
N ASP A 247 0.59 32.70 10.39
CA ASP A 247 0.93 32.03 9.13
C ASP A 247 1.73 30.72 9.25
N ARG A 248 1.95 30.22 10.47
CA ARG A 248 2.63 28.92 10.69
C ARG A 248 1.76 27.72 10.34
N LEU A 249 0.43 27.85 10.37
CA LEU A 249 -0.50 26.79 10.00
C LEU A 249 -1.38 27.28 8.85
N ARG A 250 -1.32 26.60 7.71
CA ARG A 250 -2.01 27.04 6.49
C ARG A 250 -2.73 25.90 5.81
N LEU A 251 -3.92 26.17 5.29
CA LEU A 251 -4.61 25.33 4.32
C LEU A 251 -4.84 26.17 3.06
N ILE A 252 -4.45 25.65 1.90
CA ILE A 252 -4.44 26.39 0.63
C ILE A 252 -5.16 25.57 -0.43
N CYS A 253 -6.18 26.17 -1.05
CA CYS A 253 -6.90 25.65 -2.19
C CYS A 253 -6.10 25.94 -3.46
N SER A 254 -5.41 24.95 -4.01
CA SER A 254 -4.63 25.08 -5.25
C SER A 254 -4.48 23.75 -5.97
N ASP A 255 -4.25 23.81 -7.27
CA ASP A 255 -3.86 22.65 -8.06
C ASP A 255 -2.39 22.26 -7.75
N ALA A 256 -2.08 20.96 -7.77
CA ALA A 256 -0.75 20.41 -7.54
C ALA A 256 0.26 20.72 -8.66
N HIS A 257 -0.22 21.05 -9.87
CA HIS A 257 0.61 21.44 -11.00
C HIS A 257 0.98 22.92 -10.97
N HIS A 258 0.30 23.74 -10.15
CA HIS A 258 0.67 25.13 -9.96
C HIS A 258 1.90 25.26 -9.06
N PRO A 259 2.67 26.37 -9.16
CA PRO A 259 3.80 26.61 -8.27
C PRO A 259 3.41 26.47 -6.79
N LEU A 260 4.17 25.65 -6.05
CA LEU A 260 3.87 25.38 -4.65
C LEU A 260 4.11 26.63 -3.78
N PRO A 261 3.30 26.84 -2.74
CA PRO A 261 3.49 27.94 -1.80
C PRO A 261 4.84 27.79 -1.08
N ARG A 262 5.48 28.90 -0.73
CA ARG A 262 6.72 28.88 0.07
C ARG A 262 6.42 28.53 1.51
N ALA A 263 7.36 27.87 2.20
CA ALA A 263 7.24 27.58 3.64
C ALA A 263 7.01 28.86 4.45
N ALA A 264 6.31 28.75 5.59
CA ALA A 264 6.09 29.89 6.47
C ALA A 264 7.43 30.31 7.10
N GLY A 265 7.82 31.56 6.91
CA GLY A 265 9.07 32.12 7.45
C GLY A 265 8.90 32.41 8.94
N ALA A 266 9.76 31.84 9.78
CA ALA A 266 9.81 32.15 11.20
C ALA A 266 10.11 33.64 11.40
N GLY A 267 9.08 34.42 11.76
CA GLY A 267 9.19 35.77 12.31
C GLY A 267 9.43 36.89 11.30
N ALA A 268 8.41 37.69 11.05
CA ALA A 268 8.47 39.01 10.43
C ALA A 268 9.24 40.07 11.27
N THR A 269 10.24 39.67 12.06
CA THR A 269 10.94 40.56 13.03
C THR A 269 12.46 40.47 13.01
N ARG A 270 13.09 40.04 11.91
CA ARG A 270 14.48 40.43 11.62
C ARG A 270 14.65 40.75 10.14
N LEU A 271 15.21 41.93 9.86
CA LEU A 271 15.82 42.28 8.58
C LEU A 271 16.87 41.20 8.22
N SER A 272 16.44 40.15 7.52
CA SER A 272 17.31 39.26 6.76
C SER A 272 16.81 39.29 5.33
N SER A 273 17.49 40.10 4.52
CA SER A 273 17.20 40.40 3.12
C SER A 273 17.55 39.25 2.17
N SER A 274 17.10 38.02 2.45
CA SER A 274 17.07 36.94 1.46
C SER A 274 15.72 36.20 1.52
N ALA A 275 14.70 36.83 0.96
CA ALA A 275 13.36 36.25 0.76
C ALA A 275 13.34 35.06 -0.24
N SER A 276 14.50 34.46 -0.55
CA SER A 276 14.72 33.39 -1.54
C SER A 276 14.73 31.97 -0.96
N ASP A 277 14.79 31.78 0.37
CA ASP A 277 15.26 30.51 0.97
C ASP A 277 14.20 29.65 1.70
N ALA A 278 12.92 30.06 1.69
CA ALA A 278 11.87 29.36 2.46
C ALA A 278 11.35 28.09 1.77
N THR A 279 12.18 27.04 1.80
CA THR A 279 11.86 25.67 1.35
C THR A 279 11.36 24.78 2.49
N TYR A 280 10.73 23.65 2.16
CA TYR A 280 10.21 22.69 3.13
C TYR A 280 11.26 21.67 3.57
N ASP A 281 11.35 21.41 4.88
CA ASP A 281 12.20 20.34 5.42
C ASP A 281 11.58 18.96 5.12
N THR A 282 10.25 18.86 5.15
CA THR A 282 9.53 17.63 4.80
C THR A 282 8.35 17.93 3.88
N ILE A 283 8.25 17.21 2.77
CA ILE A 283 7.06 17.16 1.92
C ILE A 283 6.44 15.78 2.04
N ILE A 284 5.14 15.73 2.27
CA ILE A 284 4.35 14.50 2.40
C ILE A 284 3.25 14.48 1.35
N GLN A 285 2.99 13.31 0.79
CA GLN A 285 1.80 13.06 -0.03
C GLN A 285 1.29 11.65 0.24
N THR A 286 -0.03 11.48 0.30
CA THR A 286 -0.66 10.15 0.45
C THR A 286 -1.73 9.96 -0.61
N PHE A 287 -1.52 9.01 -1.52
CA PHE A 287 -2.43 8.65 -2.61
C PHE A 287 -2.81 9.84 -3.50
N GLY A 288 -1.84 10.72 -3.78
CA GLY A 288 -2.05 11.91 -4.60
C GLY A 288 -1.76 11.69 -6.07
N LEU A 289 -0.75 10.87 -6.41
CA LEU A 289 -0.28 10.71 -7.80
C LEU A 289 -1.32 10.03 -8.70
N CYS A 290 -2.21 9.22 -8.13
CA CYS A 290 -3.29 8.58 -8.90
C CYS A 290 -4.29 9.62 -9.46
N SER A 291 -4.47 10.73 -8.74
CA SER A 291 -5.54 11.72 -8.96
C SER A 291 -5.10 12.93 -9.78
N VAL A 292 -3.83 13.07 -10.14
CA VAL A 292 -3.31 14.20 -10.93
C VAL A 292 -3.19 13.84 -12.42
N SER A 293 -3.33 14.83 -13.30
CA SER A 293 -3.18 14.63 -14.75
C SER A 293 -1.73 14.26 -15.14
N ASP A 294 -0.73 14.97 -14.61
CA ASP A 294 0.69 14.74 -14.89
C ASP A 294 1.48 14.51 -13.58
N PRO A 295 1.60 13.25 -13.12
CA PRO A 295 2.32 12.92 -11.89
C PRO A 295 3.82 13.21 -11.97
N VAL A 296 4.43 13.18 -13.16
CA VAL A 296 5.85 13.49 -13.32
C VAL A 296 6.08 14.99 -13.09
N ALA A 297 5.24 15.84 -13.68
CA ALA A 297 5.28 17.28 -13.44
C ALA A 297 5.07 17.62 -11.96
N VAL A 298 4.15 16.93 -11.27
CA VAL A 298 3.94 17.11 -9.83
C VAL A 298 5.20 16.72 -9.04
N LEU A 299 5.83 15.58 -9.34
CA LEU A 299 7.09 15.17 -8.69
C LEU A 299 8.21 16.20 -8.91
N CYS A 300 8.35 16.75 -10.12
CA CYS A 300 9.29 17.83 -10.42
C CYS A 300 8.97 19.10 -9.61
N ASN A 301 7.68 19.44 -9.47
CA ASN A 301 7.23 20.59 -8.68
C ASN A 301 7.57 20.42 -7.20
N LEU A 302 7.33 19.23 -6.63
CA LEU A 302 7.73 18.90 -5.25
C LEU A 302 9.25 19.04 -5.05
N ALA A 303 10.05 18.59 -6.02
CA ALA A 303 11.50 18.73 -5.99
C ALA A 303 11.97 20.19 -5.95
N SER A 304 11.19 21.13 -6.53
CA SER A 304 11.50 22.56 -6.49
C SER A 304 11.22 23.22 -5.13
N ALA A 305 10.33 22.62 -4.32
CA ALA A 305 9.89 23.18 -3.04
C ALA A 305 10.60 22.57 -1.83
N VAL A 306 11.22 21.40 -1.98
CA VAL A 306 11.95 20.73 -0.89
C VAL A 306 13.31 21.37 -0.67
N LYS A 307 13.73 21.45 0.59
CA LYS A 307 15.03 21.96 0.98
C LYS A 307 16.16 21.09 0.43
N LEU A 308 17.15 21.73 -0.18
CA LEU A 308 18.32 21.07 -0.74
C LEU A 308 19.10 20.33 0.35
N ASP A 309 19.62 19.15 0.00
CA ASP A 309 20.48 18.23 0.76
C ASP A 309 19.91 17.64 2.06
N THR A 310 19.14 18.42 2.82
CA THR A 310 18.58 18.01 4.11
C THR A 310 17.12 17.60 4.01
N GLY A 311 16.35 18.20 3.08
CA GLY A 311 14.92 17.95 2.97
C GLY A 311 14.57 16.55 2.45
N ARG A 312 13.33 16.11 2.71
CA ARG A 312 12.79 14.83 2.22
C ARG A 312 11.41 14.99 1.64
N ILE A 313 11.15 14.30 0.54
CA ILE A 313 9.82 14.09 -0.01
C ILE A 313 9.43 12.65 0.29
N ILE A 314 8.27 12.43 0.91
CA ILE A 314 7.82 11.11 1.37
C ILE A 314 6.42 10.86 0.83
N LEU A 315 6.30 9.82 0.01
CA LEU A 315 5.09 9.47 -0.70
C LEU A 315 4.62 8.07 -0.27
N LEU A 316 3.32 7.95 -0.01
CA LEU A 316 2.64 6.68 0.12
C LEU A 316 1.59 6.59 -0.98
N GLU A 317 1.81 5.76 -1.99
CA GLU A 317 1.02 5.74 -3.22
C GLU A 317 0.40 4.36 -3.50
N HIS A 318 -0.70 4.36 -4.24
CA HIS A 318 -1.24 3.17 -4.87
C HIS A 318 -0.57 2.95 -6.22
N GLY A 319 -0.31 1.71 -6.58
CA GLY A 319 0.20 1.38 -7.91
C GLY A 319 0.00 -0.08 -8.28
N LYS A 320 0.55 -0.44 -9.44
CA LYS A 320 0.61 -1.84 -9.90
C LYS A 320 1.26 -2.73 -8.83
N GLY A 321 0.75 -3.94 -8.62
CA GLY A 321 1.36 -4.95 -7.75
C GLY A 321 2.46 -5.77 -8.43
N TRP A 322 3.02 -6.74 -7.70
CA TRP A 322 4.12 -7.59 -8.17
C TRP A 322 3.71 -8.59 -9.26
N TYR A 323 2.44 -9.02 -9.25
CA TYR A 323 1.97 -10.14 -10.06
C TYR A 323 1.11 -9.66 -11.22
N GLY A 324 1.36 -10.18 -12.42
CA GLY A 324 0.60 -9.85 -13.62
C GLY A 324 -0.90 -10.13 -13.50
N LEU A 325 -1.30 -11.13 -12.71
CA LEU A 325 -2.72 -11.41 -12.45
C LEU A 325 -3.40 -10.29 -11.63
N VAL A 326 -2.70 -9.77 -10.61
CA VAL A 326 -3.19 -8.64 -9.80
C VAL A 326 -3.31 -7.42 -10.68
N ASN A 327 -2.29 -7.14 -11.49
CA ASN A 327 -2.30 -6.00 -12.42
C ASN A 327 -3.42 -6.13 -13.46
N GLY A 328 -3.63 -7.32 -14.03
CA GLY A 328 -4.74 -7.57 -14.94
C GLY A 328 -6.12 -7.34 -14.30
N LEU A 329 -6.29 -7.61 -13.00
CA LEU A 329 -7.52 -7.30 -12.28
C LEU A 329 -7.66 -5.79 -12.00
N LEU A 330 -6.57 -5.14 -11.61
CA LEU A 330 -6.52 -3.69 -11.40
C LEU A 330 -6.88 -2.93 -12.67
N ASP A 331 -6.29 -3.32 -13.81
CA ASP A 331 -6.52 -2.72 -15.13
C ASP A 331 -7.97 -2.93 -15.58
N LYS A 332 -8.53 -4.13 -15.40
CA LYS A 332 -9.93 -4.43 -15.72
C LYS A 332 -10.94 -3.59 -14.92
N ASN A 333 -10.58 -3.21 -13.69
CA ASN A 333 -11.45 -2.43 -12.81
C ASN A 333 -11.11 -0.94 -12.80
N ALA A 334 -10.07 -0.51 -13.52
CA ALA A 334 -9.53 0.83 -13.45
C ALA A 334 -10.54 1.89 -13.94
N GLU A 335 -11.30 1.60 -15.00
CA GLU A 335 -12.34 2.50 -15.53
C GLU A 335 -13.47 2.73 -14.52
N LYS A 336 -14.01 1.65 -13.92
CA LYS A 336 -15.02 1.76 -12.84
C LYS A 336 -14.49 2.49 -11.61
N HIS A 337 -13.21 2.28 -11.30
CA HIS A 337 -12.55 3.00 -10.23
C HIS A 337 -12.46 4.49 -10.55
N PHE A 338 -12.09 4.84 -11.79
CA PHE A 338 -12.04 6.21 -12.27
C PHE A 338 -13.42 6.88 -12.26
N GLU A 339 -14.47 6.21 -12.72
CA GLU A 339 -15.85 6.73 -12.68
C GLU A 339 -16.29 7.08 -11.24
N LYS A 340 -15.90 6.24 -10.26
CA LYS A 340 -16.27 6.45 -8.85
C LYS A 340 -15.38 7.49 -8.14
N TYR A 341 -14.06 7.38 -8.31
CA TYR A 341 -13.06 8.09 -7.51
C TYR A 341 -12.29 9.16 -8.28
N GLY A 342 -12.38 9.20 -9.61
CA GLY A 342 -11.72 10.19 -10.48
C GLY A 342 -10.23 9.97 -10.70
N CYS A 343 -9.69 8.80 -10.32
CA CYS A 343 -8.24 8.58 -10.28
C CYS A 343 -7.84 7.21 -10.85
N TRP A 344 -6.56 7.11 -11.25
CA TRP A 344 -5.97 5.88 -11.77
C TRP A 344 -5.07 5.23 -10.71
N TRP A 345 -5.62 4.27 -9.96
CA TRP A 345 -4.93 3.58 -8.86
C TRP A 345 -3.87 2.55 -9.29
N ASN A 346 -3.84 2.19 -10.57
CA ASN A 346 -2.99 1.17 -11.18
C ASN A 346 -1.79 1.78 -11.92
N ARG A 347 -1.39 3.00 -11.54
CA ARG A 347 -0.21 3.65 -12.12
C ARG A 347 1.08 2.91 -11.77
N ASP A 348 2.06 3.07 -12.65
CA ASP A 348 3.40 2.52 -12.46
C ASP A 348 4.27 3.52 -11.69
N ILE A 349 4.12 3.56 -10.37
CA ILE A 349 4.76 4.58 -9.52
C ILE A 349 6.28 4.54 -9.64
N GLU A 350 6.89 3.37 -9.78
CA GLU A 350 8.34 3.23 -9.97
C GLU A 350 8.78 3.93 -11.26
N ALA A 351 8.13 3.62 -12.39
CA ALA A 351 8.45 4.25 -13.67
C ALA A 351 8.24 5.78 -13.65
N LEU A 352 7.18 6.26 -12.97
CA LEU A 352 6.91 7.69 -12.83
C LEU A 352 8.00 8.41 -12.02
N VAL A 353 8.48 7.78 -10.94
CA VAL A 353 9.57 8.31 -10.12
C VAL A 353 10.88 8.31 -10.89
N ASP A 354 11.19 7.22 -11.61
CA ASP A 354 12.39 7.14 -12.45
C ASP A 354 12.39 8.21 -13.54
N GLU A 355 11.24 8.46 -14.18
CA GLU A 355 11.11 9.53 -15.17
C GLU A 355 11.29 10.92 -14.55
N ALA A 356 10.72 11.17 -13.37
CA ALA A 356 10.89 12.44 -12.66
C ALA A 356 12.35 12.70 -12.26
N VAL A 357 13.06 11.67 -11.81
CA VAL A 357 14.50 11.72 -11.50
C VAL A 357 15.33 12.00 -12.76
N GLN A 358 14.99 11.38 -13.89
CA GLN A 358 15.66 11.67 -15.17
C GLN A 358 15.42 13.11 -15.64
N LYS A 359 14.21 13.65 -15.45
CA LYS A 359 13.86 15.03 -15.85
C LYS A 359 14.37 16.10 -14.89
N THR A 360 14.67 15.76 -13.63
CA THR A 360 15.02 16.74 -12.58
C THR A 360 16.45 16.53 -12.08
N PRO A 361 17.44 17.24 -12.62
CA PRO A 361 18.83 17.12 -12.19
C PRO A 361 19.00 17.39 -10.69
N GLY A 362 19.54 16.42 -9.96
CA GLY A 362 19.76 16.51 -8.51
C GLY A 362 18.66 15.85 -7.66
N LEU A 363 17.54 15.44 -8.26
CA LEU A 363 16.55 14.61 -7.57
C LEU A 363 17.08 13.18 -7.47
N GLU A 364 17.13 12.64 -6.25
CA GLU A 364 17.64 11.30 -5.96
C GLU A 364 16.56 10.46 -5.26
N ILE A 365 16.47 9.18 -5.63
CA ILE A 365 15.71 8.17 -4.88
C ILE A 365 16.52 7.79 -3.64
N VAL A 366 16.02 8.13 -2.46
CA VAL A 366 16.60 7.70 -1.18
C VAL A 366 16.09 6.31 -0.83
N LYS A 367 14.80 6.07 -1.07
CA LYS A 367 14.16 4.79 -0.77
C LYS A 367 12.98 4.55 -1.69
N LEU A 368 12.84 3.30 -2.16
CA LEU A 368 11.65 2.83 -2.85
C LEU A 368 11.36 1.41 -2.35
N GLU A 369 10.23 1.22 -1.69
CA GLU A 369 9.81 -0.09 -1.17
C GLU A 369 8.30 -0.30 -1.33
N ARG A 370 7.88 -1.56 -1.36
CA ARG A 370 6.45 -1.93 -1.40
C ARG A 370 6.06 -2.53 -0.05
N PRO A 371 5.47 -1.74 0.87
CA PRO A 371 5.15 -2.23 2.20
C PRO A 371 3.98 -3.23 2.17
N ASN A 372 3.86 -3.99 3.26
CA ASN A 372 2.78 -4.95 3.49
C ASN A 372 2.67 -6.02 2.39
N ILE A 373 3.43 -7.12 2.54
CA ILE A 373 3.44 -8.25 1.58
C ILE A 373 2.04 -8.81 1.28
N MET A 374 1.11 -8.71 2.23
CA MET A 374 -0.29 -9.12 2.09
C MET A 374 -1.07 -8.30 1.05
N GLN A 375 -0.61 -7.10 0.70
CA GLN A 375 -1.20 -6.25 -0.35
C GLN A 375 -0.67 -6.56 -1.75
N MET A 376 0.10 -7.64 -1.91
CA MET A 376 0.62 -8.10 -3.21
C MET A 376 1.40 -7.01 -3.97
N GLY A 377 1.98 -6.07 -3.23
CA GLY A 377 2.80 -4.97 -3.75
C GLY A 377 2.02 -3.75 -4.26
N THR A 378 0.71 -3.63 -4.08
CA THR A 378 -0.08 -2.51 -4.64
C THR A 378 0.10 -1.17 -3.92
N LEU A 379 0.84 -1.15 -2.81
CA LEU A 379 1.26 0.05 -2.10
C LEU A 379 2.74 0.30 -2.36
N VAL A 380 3.10 1.55 -2.61
CA VAL A 380 4.46 1.99 -2.87
C VAL A 380 4.83 3.10 -1.90
N TRP A 381 5.94 2.92 -1.21
CA TRP A 381 6.56 3.92 -0.36
C TRP A 381 7.78 4.48 -1.08
N VAL A 382 7.82 5.80 -1.25
CA VAL A 382 8.89 6.49 -1.95
C VAL A 382 9.46 7.58 -1.04
N GLU A 383 10.78 7.63 -0.91
CA GLU A 383 11.51 8.73 -0.29
C GLU A 383 12.46 9.33 -1.32
N LEU A 384 12.34 10.63 -1.56
CA LEU A 384 13.19 11.39 -2.47
C LEU A 384 13.92 12.49 -1.73
N ARG A 385 15.03 12.94 -2.30
CA ARG A 385 15.78 14.12 -1.86
C ARG A 385 16.26 14.92 -3.06
N MET A 386 16.27 16.25 -2.95
CA MET A 386 16.95 17.14 -3.87
C MET A 386 18.37 17.47 -3.39
N ARG A 387 19.39 17.30 -4.26
CA ARG A 387 20.78 17.69 -4.01
C ARG A 387 21.07 19.10 -4.48
N GLY A 388 21.87 19.84 -3.72
CA GLY A 388 22.49 21.07 -4.20
C GLY A 388 23.46 20.78 -5.35
N LYS A 389 23.62 21.75 -6.26
CA LYS A 389 24.70 21.71 -7.25
C LYS A 389 26.04 21.73 -6.50
N ARG A 390 26.87 20.71 -6.69
CA ARG A 390 28.24 20.66 -6.15
C ARG A 390 29.17 21.60 -6.89
#